data_AF-A0A7S2LTY2-F1
#
_entry.id   AF-A0A7S2LTY2-F1
#
_cell.length_a   1.000
_cell.length_b   1.000
_cell.length_c   1.000
_cell.angle_alpha   90.00
_cell.angle_beta   90.00
_cell.angle_gamma   90.00
#
_symmetry.space_group_name_H-M   'P 1'
#
loop_
_entity.id
_entity.type
_entity.pdbx_description
1 polymer ?
#
loop_
_entity_poly.entity_id
_entity_poly.type
_entity_poly.pdbx_seq_one_letter_code
_entity_poly.pdbx_strand_id
1 'polypeptide(L)'
;MSTNAVAFARAAISSLSFNLKNPLLLPEVVASPPSIQRPHFPVYDPATGSELATVENMNASHLHQIVDEASMSYESWSKTTGQHRSQILTRWSALVKENADDLAKIMTLESGKPLKES
;
A
#
# COMPACT_ATOMS: atom_id res chain seq x y z
N MET A 1 -16.15 -5.61 -21.32
CA MET A 1 -15.06 -6.51 -20.88
C MET A 1 -14.22 -5.82 -19.81
N SER A 2 -14.71 -5.71 -18.56
CA SER A 2 -13.88 -5.29 -17.42
C SER A 2 -14.55 -5.74 -16.13
N THR A 3 -14.35 -7.00 -15.78
CA THR A 3 -14.91 -7.64 -14.56
C THR A 3 -13.85 -8.44 -13.81
N ASN A 4 -12.57 -8.33 -14.19
CA ASN A 4 -11.49 -9.12 -13.59
C ASN A 4 -10.76 -8.42 -12.44
N ALA A 5 -10.75 -7.08 -12.36
CA ALA A 5 -10.05 -6.38 -11.28
C ALA A 5 -10.70 -6.60 -9.90
N VAL A 6 -12.03 -6.72 -9.85
CA VAL A 6 -12.80 -6.89 -8.60
C VAL A 6 -12.79 -8.35 -8.11
N ALA A 7 -12.59 -9.32 -9.01
CA ALA A 7 -12.60 -10.74 -8.67
C ALA A 7 -11.28 -11.22 -8.03
N PHE A 8 -10.15 -10.61 -8.39
CA PHE A 8 -8.83 -10.96 -7.83
C PHE A 8 -8.67 -10.57 -6.35
N ALA A 9 -9.36 -9.53 -5.90
CA ALA A 9 -9.31 -9.06 -4.52
C ALA A 9 -9.95 -10.01 -3.48
N ARG A 10 -10.64 -11.07 -3.90
CA ARG A 10 -11.40 -11.96 -3.01
C ARG A 10 -10.64 -13.20 -2.51
N ALA A 11 -9.50 -13.55 -3.10
CA ALA A 11 -8.91 -14.88 -2.93
C ALA A 11 -7.81 -15.01 -1.86
N ALA A 12 -7.34 -13.92 -1.25
CA ALA A 12 -6.18 -13.97 -0.34
C ALA A 12 -6.33 -13.09 0.92
N ILE A 13 -7.45 -13.28 1.62
CA ILE A 13 -7.78 -12.59 2.88
C ILE A 13 -7.16 -13.34 4.09
N SER A 14 -5.88 -13.66 4.06
CA SER A 14 -5.18 -14.30 5.20
C SER A 14 -3.75 -13.79 5.21
N SER A 15 -3.26 -12.97 6.15
CA SER A 15 -3.68 -12.65 7.51
C SER A 15 -3.17 -11.23 7.84
N LEU A 16 -4.06 -10.25 7.98
CA LEU A 16 -3.72 -8.92 8.51
C LEU A 16 -4.47 -8.71 9.83
N SER A 17 -3.75 -8.75 10.94
CA SER A 17 -4.30 -8.61 12.30
C SER A 17 -4.43 -7.15 12.74
N PHE A 18 -4.49 -6.20 11.81
CA PHE A 18 -4.50 -4.76 12.13
C PHE A 18 -5.87 -4.24 12.61
N ASN A 19 -6.96 -5.01 12.44
CA ASN A 19 -8.34 -4.63 12.80
C ASN A 19 -8.67 -3.16 12.49
N LEU A 20 -8.51 -2.80 11.21
CA LEU A 20 -8.71 -1.46 10.68
C LEU A 20 -10.20 -1.17 10.48
N LYS A 21 -10.62 0.08 10.72
CA LYS A 21 -11.97 0.55 10.34
C LYS A 21 -12.15 0.51 8.82
N ASN A 22 -11.10 0.86 8.07
CA ASN A 22 -11.02 0.70 6.62
C ASN A 22 -10.05 -0.44 6.24
N PRO A 23 -10.57 -1.63 5.88
CA PRO A 23 -9.74 -2.78 5.54
C PRO A 23 -8.99 -2.61 4.21
N LEU A 24 -9.32 -1.60 3.40
CA LEU A 24 -8.69 -1.35 2.09
C LEU A 24 -7.45 -0.45 2.18
N LEU A 25 -7.04 -0.01 3.36
CA LEU A 25 -5.81 0.80 3.53
C LEU A 25 -4.53 -0.01 3.29
N LEU A 26 -4.59 -1.30 3.59
CA LEU A 26 -3.57 -2.28 3.25
C LEU A 26 -4.21 -3.32 2.32
N PRO A 27 -4.56 -2.94 1.07
CA PRO A 27 -4.88 -3.97 0.11
C PRO A 27 -3.63 -4.82 -0.01
N GLU A 28 -3.78 -6.14 0.18
CA GLU A 28 -2.72 -7.14 0.11
C GLU A 28 -1.58 -6.66 -0.78
N VAL A 29 -0.46 -6.30 -0.12
CA VAL A 29 0.73 -5.63 -0.67
C VAL A 29 0.89 -6.06 -2.12
N VAL A 30 0.46 -5.18 -3.04
CA VAL A 30 0.35 -5.35 -4.49
C VAL A 30 0.80 -6.75 -4.93
N ALA A 31 -0.12 -7.70 -4.91
CA ALA A 31 0.16 -9.06 -5.37
C ALA A 31 0.78 -8.95 -6.76
N SER A 32 2.06 -9.29 -6.82
CA SER A 32 2.79 -9.63 -8.03
C SER A 32 1.89 -10.35 -9.03
N PRO A 33 1.92 -10.04 -10.35
CA PRO A 33 1.34 -10.95 -11.32
C PRO A 33 1.85 -12.39 -11.08
N PRO A 34 0.99 -13.41 -11.18
CA PRO A 34 1.26 -14.80 -10.76
C PRO A 34 2.40 -15.50 -11.52
N SER A 35 3.01 -14.82 -12.51
CA SER A 35 4.13 -15.31 -13.29
C SER A 35 5.49 -15.23 -12.58
N ILE A 36 5.58 -14.63 -11.38
CA ILE A 36 6.84 -14.47 -10.65
C ILE A 36 6.63 -14.89 -9.19
N GLN A 37 7.20 -16.03 -8.78
CA GLN A 37 7.37 -16.38 -7.37
C GLN A 37 8.50 -15.53 -6.80
N ARG A 38 8.19 -14.69 -5.81
CA ARG A 38 9.11 -13.72 -5.24
C ARG A 38 9.50 -14.13 -3.82
N PRO A 39 10.75 -13.90 -3.38
CA PRO A 39 11.09 -14.01 -1.98
C PRO A 39 10.35 -12.92 -1.22
N HIS A 40 9.71 -13.30 -0.12
CA HIS A 40 9.07 -12.37 0.80
C HIS A 40 9.80 -12.41 2.13
N PHE A 41 9.64 -11.37 2.94
CA PHE A 41 10.11 -11.37 4.31
C PHE A 41 9.01 -10.93 5.27
N PRO A 42 8.97 -11.51 6.48
CA PRO A 42 8.01 -11.14 7.50
C PRO A 42 8.38 -9.80 8.15
N VAL A 43 7.36 -9.02 8.49
CA VAL A 43 7.42 -7.83 9.33
C VAL A 43 6.84 -8.20 10.69
N TYR A 44 7.54 -7.86 11.76
CA TYR A 44 7.16 -8.21 13.12
C TYR A 44 6.78 -6.99 13.94
N ASP A 45 5.88 -7.18 14.88
CA ASP A 45 5.58 -6.24 15.94
C ASP A 45 6.78 -6.19 16.91
N PRO A 46 7.45 -5.04 17.07
CA PRO A 46 8.62 -4.93 17.95
C PRO A 46 8.28 -5.10 19.44
N ALA A 47 7.03 -4.90 19.86
CA ALA A 47 6.60 -5.02 21.24
C ALA A 47 6.28 -6.48 21.63
N THR A 48 5.76 -7.28 20.69
CA THR A 48 5.31 -8.65 20.97
C THR A 48 6.13 -9.74 20.27
N GLY A 49 6.86 -9.39 19.21
CA GLY A 49 7.54 -10.33 18.33
C GLY A 49 6.59 -11.09 17.39
N SER A 50 5.30 -10.76 17.37
CA SER A 50 4.31 -11.41 16.51
C SER A 50 4.44 -10.93 15.06
N GLU A 51 4.21 -11.80 14.09
CA GLU A 51 4.21 -11.40 12.67
C GLU A 51 2.99 -10.52 12.35
N LEU A 52 3.23 -9.35 11.76
CA LEU A 52 2.22 -8.37 11.36
C LEU A 52 1.78 -8.55 9.91
N ALA A 53 2.76 -8.75 9.03
CA ALA A 53 2.56 -8.86 7.59
C ALA A 53 3.76 -9.55 6.94
N THR A 54 3.58 -10.04 5.72
CA THR A 54 4.66 -10.49 4.85
C THR A 54 4.75 -9.53 3.67
N VAL A 55 5.95 -9.01 3.41
CA VAL A 55 6.19 -8.02 2.34
C VAL A 55 7.16 -8.58 1.30
N GLU A 56 7.01 -8.13 0.06
CA GLU A 56 7.85 -8.57 -1.04
C GLU A 56 9.28 -8.01 -0.94
N ASN A 57 10.27 -8.85 -1.24
CA ASN A 57 11.66 -8.42 -1.38
C ASN A 57 11.95 -8.01 -2.83
N MET A 58 11.95 -6.69 -3.10
CA MET A 58 12.26 -6.13 -4.41
C MET A 58 13.76 -6.20 -4.74
N ASN A 59 14.09 -6.57 -5.98
CA ASN A 59 15.47 -6.59 -6.49
C ASN A 59 15.73 -5.43 -7.49
N ALA A 60 16.99 -5.23 -7.86
CA ALA A 60 17.42 -4.14 -8.75
C ALA A 60 16.75 -4.19 -10.14
N SER A 61 16.56 -5.38 -10.73
CA SER A 61 15.91 -5.51 -12.04
C SER A 61 14.45 -5.04 -12.04
N HIS A 62 13.70 -5.28 -10.96
CA HIS A 62 12.32 -4.80 -10.85
C HIS A 62 12.25 -3.29 -10.60
N LEU A 63 13.23 -2.75 -9.86
CA LEU A 63 13.33 -1.30 -9.68
C LEU A 63 13.44 -0.58 -11.03
N HIS A 64 14.22 -1.13 -11.97
CA HIS A 64 14.30 -0.59 -13.32
C HIS A 64 12.94 -0.60 -14.05
N GLN A 65 12.21 -1.71 -13.99
CA GLN A 65 10.87 -1.81 -14.60
C GLN A 65 9.90 -0.77 -14.04
N ILE A 66 9.89 -0.58 -12.72
CA ILE A 66 9.02 0.40 -12.05
C ILE A 66 9.42 1.83 -12.44
N VAL A 67 10.72 2.12 -12.55
CA VAL A 67 11.21 3.43 -13.01
C VAL A 67 10.79 3.70 -14.45
N ASP A 68 10.86 2.69 -15.33
CA ASP A 68 10.43 2.82 -16.72
C ASP A 68 8.91 3.08 -16.81
N GLU A 69 8.09 2.34 -16.05
CA GLU A 69 6.64 2.55 -15.98
C GLU A 69 6.27 3.92 -15.41
N ALA A 70 6.99 4.39 -14.39
CA ALA A 70 6.82 5.72 -13.81
C ALA A 70 7.18 6.81 -14.82
N SER A 71 8.26 6.61 -15.60
CA SER A 71 8.68 7.52 -16.68
C SER A 71 7.62 7.63 -17.78
N MET A 72 7.05 6.49 -18.20
CA MET A 72 5.94 6.47 -19.16
C MET A 72 4.71 7.22 -18.64
N SER A 73 4.36 7.01 -17.37
CA SER A 73 3.22 7.67 -16.73
C SER A 73 3.43 9.19 -16.60
N TYR A 74 4.67 9.61 -16.34
CA TYR A 74 5.04 11.02 -16.21
C TYR A 74 4.75 11.83 -17.48
N GLU A 75 4.87 11.24 -18.66
CA GLU A 75 4.61 11.97 -19.92
C GLU A 75 3.17 12.50 -19.99
N SER A 76 2.21 11.69 -19.56
CA SER A 76 0.80 12.10 -19.51
C SER A 76 0.50 12.99 -18.30
N TRP A 77 1.06 12.66 -17.13
CA TRP A 77 0.82 13.38 -15.89
C TRP A 77 1.38 14.80 -15.91
N SER A 78 2.57 15.00 -16.49
CA SER A 78 3.22 16.32 -16.59
C SER A 78 2.40 17.33 -17.40
N LYS A 79 1.59 16.84 -18.36
CA LYS A 79 0.70 17.64 -19.20
C LYS A 79 -0.63 18.00 -18.51
N THR A 80 -0.90 17.49 -17.31
CA THR A 80 -2.13 17.85 -16.56
C THR A 80 -2.11 19.31 -16.12
N THR A 81 -3.29 19.88 -15.84
CA THR A 81 -3.39 21.25 -15.34
C THR A 81 -3.10 21.33 -13.83
N GLY A 82 -2.66 22.49 -13.36
CA GLY A 82 -2.49 22.74 -11.92
C GLY A 82 -3.79 22.55 -11.13
N GLN A 83 -4.93 22.93 -11.71
CA GLN A 83 -6.25 22.72 -11.10
C GLN A 83 -6.57 21.23 -10.92
N HIS A 84 -6.33 20.40 -11.94
CA HIS A 84 -6.58 18.97 -11.86
C HIS A 84 -5.72 18.30 -10.78
N ARG A 85 -4.41 18.64 -10.72
CA ARG A 85 -3.52 18.14 -9.68
C ARG A 85 -3.96 18.58 -8.28
N SER A 86 -4.42 19.83 -8.13
CA SER A 86 -4.93 20.35 -6.86
C SER A 86 -6.17 19.59 -6.38
N GLN A 87 -7.09 19.24 -7.28
CA GLN A 87 -8.27 18.43 -6.93
C GLN A 87 -7.87 17.04 -6.41
N ILE A 88 -6.92 16.38 -7.07
CA ILE A 88 -6.41 15.07 -6.64
C ILE A 88 -5.76 15.17 -5.25
N LEU A 89 -4.86 16.14 -5.04
CA LEU A 89 -4.19 16.34 -3.76
C LEU A 89 -5.16 16.70 -2.64
N THR A 90 -6.19 17.49 -2.93
CA THR A 90 -7.23 17.85 -1.96
C THR A 90 -8.05 16.62 -1.56
N ARG A 91 -8.45 15.78 -2.52
CA ARG A 91 -9.15 14.53 -2.23
C ARG A 91 -8.29 13.56 -1.44
N TRP A 92 -7.01 13.45 -1.79
CA TRP A 92 -6.05 12.64 -1.04
C TRP A 92 -5.91 13.11 0.41
N SER A 93 -5.76 14.42 0.65
CA SER A 93 -5.72 14.97 2.01
C SER A 93 -6.99 14.69 2.81
N ALA A 94 -8.17 14.77 2.18
CA ALA A 94 -9.43 14.41 2.84
C ALA A 94 -9.46 12.93 3.23
N LEU A 95 -9.01 12.03 2.33
CA LEU A 95 -8.94 10.59 2.60
C LEU A 95 -7.94 10.26 3.71
N VAL A 96 -6.79 10.92 3.75
CA VAL A 96 -5.81 10.76 4.85
C VAL A 96 -6.43 11.14 6.19
N LYS A 97 -7.15 12.27 6.26
CA LYS A 97 -7.85 12.70 7.48
C LYS A 97 -8.96 11.74 7.89
N GLU A 98 -9.74 11.26 6.93
CA GLU A 98 -10.82 10.29 7.13
C GLU A 98 -10.30 8.96 7.73
N ASN A 99 -9.06 8.58 7.39
CA ASN A 99 -8.44 7.32 7.82
C ASN A 99 -7.32 7.51 8.87
N ALA A 100 -7.24 8.69 9.50
CA ALA A 100 -6.13 9.05 10.38
C ALA A 100 -5.92 8.05 11.54
N ASP A 101 -7.01 7.61 12.18
CA ASP A 101 -6.94 6.64 13.29
C ASP A 101 -6.32 5.30 12.85
N ASP A 102 -6.67 4.82 11.67
CA ASP A 102 -6.15 3.56 11.15
C ASP A 102 -4.70 3.70 10.67
N LEU A 103 -4.34 4.83 10.05
CA LEU A 103 -2.96 5.14 9.70
C LEU A 103 -2.07 5.22 10.96
N ALA A 104 -2.54 5.83 12.04
CA ALA A 104 -1.81 5.91 13.31
C ALA A 104 -1.58 4.52 13.94
N LYS A 105 -2.58 3.63 13.88
CA LYS A 105 -2.42 2.22 14.32
C LYS A 105 -1.35 1.50 13.50
N ILE A 106 -1.37 1.64 12.17
CA ILE A 106 -0.39 1.00 11.28
C ILE A 106 1.02 1.47 11.66
N MET A 107 1.24 2.78 11.75
CA MET A 107 2.55 3.36 12.12
C MET A 107 3.05 2.90 13.50
N THR A 108 2.14 2.81 14.48
CA THR A 108 2.46 2.34 15.83
C THR A 108 2.87 0.88 15.83
N LEU A 109 2.14 0.02 15.12
CA LEU A 109 2.43 -1.40 15.06
C LEU A 109 3.75 -1.68 14.30
N GLU A 110 4.03 -0.97 13.22
CA GLU A 110 5.27 -1.13 12.47
C GLU A 110 6.51 -0.60 13.21
N SER A 111 6.39 0.56 13.87
CA SER A 111 7.54 1.26 14.47
C SER A 111 7.68 1.07 15.98
N GLY A 112 6.68 0.50 16.65
CA GLY A 112 6.64 0.36 18.11
C GLY A 112 6.53 1.68 18.89
N LYS A 113 6.22 2.80 18.22
CA LYS A 113 6.06 4.10 18.88
C LYS A 113 4.73 4.14 19.66
N PRO A 114 4.68 4.73 20.86
CA PRO A 114 3.43 4.85 21.60
C PRO A 114 2.36 5.61 20.79
N LEU A 115 1.11 5.13 20.78
CA LEU A 115 -0.04 5.74 20.07
C LEU A 115 -0.26 7.23 20.37
N LYS A 116 0.27 7.75 21.47
CA LYS A 116 0.16 9.18 21.83
C LYS A 116 1.11 10.10 21.06
N GLU A 117 2.08 9.54 20.34
CA GLU A 117 3.09 10.27 19.57
C GLU A 117 2.92 10.14 18.03
N SER A 118 1.85 9.49 17.57
CA SER A 118 1.52 9.28 16.14
C SER A 118 0.30 10.10 15.74
#